data_AF-A0A965RWW5-F1
#
_entry.id   AF-A0A965RWW5-F1
#
_cell.length_a   1.000
_cell.length_b   1.000
_cell.length_c   1.000
_cell.angle_alpha   90.00
_cell.angle_beta   90.00
_cell.angle_gamma   90.00
#
_symmetry.space_group_name_H-M   'P 1'
#
loop_
_entity.id
_entity.type
_entity.pdbx_description
1 polymer ?
#
loop_
_entity_poly.entity_id
_entity_poly.type
_entity_poly.pdbx_seq_one_letter_code
_entity_poly.pdbx_strand_id
1 'polypeptide(L)'
;MEIGIILFIMALNFGISWLNAWSAGMVWAEARALGGWIRVMAWMAAIMSAIGFSSVFLPVLVLGAVALMGNPPEAKQMIEFAFSLWYVLVIFPVLSIGLVAMIQSWIQAYREPSLLNTGVAAWNTYAQIHNTASAINHLGPATNIAAEGIGKLFSGSDGDDIPARLLLLGAFLVACSMVLGVLLTASIIKKYEGTLPMPEQPVRARA
;
A
#
# COMPACT_ATOMS: atom_id res chain seq x y z
N MET A 1 26.51 -1.03 4.44
CA MET A 1 25.94 -0.66 3.11
C MET A 1 24.46 -1.01 3.03
N GLU A 2 24.05 -2.19 3.53
CA GLU A 2 22.67 -2.70 3.44
C GLU A 2 21.62 -1.90 4.24
N ILE A 3 21.91 -1.52 5.49
CA ILE A 3 20.97 -0.73 6.32
C ILE A 3 20.68 0.64 5.70
N GLY A 4 21.70 1.31 5.14
CA GLY A 4 21.53 2.60 4.49
C GLY A 4 20.59 2.55 3.28
N ILE A 5 20.67 1.48 2.49
CA ILE A 5 19.78 1.26 1.34
C ILE A 5 18.35 1.00 1.82
N ILE A 6 18.15 0.21 2.86
CA ILE A 6 16.81 -0.06 3.42
C ILE A 6 16.18 1.23 3.94
N LEU A 7 16.92 2.02 4.73
CA LEU A 7 16.45 3.32 5.23
C LEU A 7 16.12 4.29 4.10
N PHE A 8 16.93 4.29 3.04
CA PHE A 8 16.67 5.09 1.85
C PHE A 8 15.37 4.66 1.14
N ILE A 9 15.18 3.36 0.91
CA ILE A 9 13.95 2.82 0.30
C ILE A 9 12.73 3.14 1.16
N MET A 10 12.84 3.05 2.49
CA MET A 10 11.76 3.42 3.41
C MET A 10 11.44 4.91 3.34
N ALA A 11 12.44 5.79 3.33
CA ALA A 11 12.25 7.23 3.19
C ALA A 11 11.63 7.60 1.83
N LEU A 12 12.07 6.94 0.76
CA LEU A 12 11.50 7.11 -0.58
C LEU A 12 10.04 6.66 -0.64
N ASN A 13 9.73 5.47 -0.11
CA ASN A 13 8.36 4.96 -0.03
C ASN A 13 7.47 5.89 0.81
N PHE A 14 7.97 6.42 1.92
CA PHE A 14 7.26 7.40 2.72
C PHE A 14 6.95 8.68 1.92
N GLY A 15 7.95 9.22 1.21
CA GLY A 15 7.80 10.41 0.37
C GLY A 15 6.80 10.20 -0.77
N ILE A 16 6.87 9.08 -1.50
CA ILE A 16 5.93 8.75 -2.57
C ILE A 16 4.51 8.58 -2.00
N SER A 17 4.37 7.91 -0.86
CA SER A 17 3.08 7.72 -0.18
C SER A 17 2.47 9.04 0.28
N TRP A 18 3.31 9.97 0.72
CA TRP A 18 2.91 11.33 1.06
C TRP A 18 2.41 12.09 -0.16
N LEU A 19 3.16 12.05 -1.27
CA LEU A 19 2.76 12.71 -2.53
C LEU A 19 1.43 12.15 -3.07
N ASN A 20 1.20 10.84 -2.95
CA ASN A 20 -0.07 10.22 -3.31
C ASN A 20 -1.23 10.72 -2.43
N ALA A 21 -1.03 10.82 -1.11
CA ALA A 21 -2.06 11.33 -0.20
C ALA A 21 -2.32 12.82 -0.42
N TRP A 22 -1.27 13.60 -0.67
CA TRP A 22 -1.34 15.02 -0.97
C TRP A 22 -2.10 15.27 -2.28
N SER A 23 -1.76 14.55 -3.34
CA SER A 23 -2.46 14.60 -4.64
C SER A 23 -3.94 14.23 -4.51
N ALA A 24 -4.23 13.12 -3.80
CA ALA A 24 -5.60 12.72 -3.51
C ALA A 24 -6.36 13.79 -2.72
N GLY A 25 -5.71 14.42 -1.74
CA GLY A 25 -6.27 15.50 -0.92
C GLY A 25 -6.70 16.71 -1.74
N MET A 26 -5.83 17.19 -2.62
CA MET A 26 -6.11 18.38 -3.45
C MET A 26 -7.38 18.22 -4.29
N VAL A 27 -7.63 17.03 -4.84
CA VAL A 27 -8.80 16.74 -5.69
C VAL A 27 -9.95 16.08 -4.93
N TRP A 28 -9.84 15.87 -3.61
CA TRP A 28 -10.78 15.03 -2.86
C TRP A 28 -12.21 15.58 -2.86
N ALA A 29 -12.37 16.89 -2.67
CA ALA A 29 -13.68 17.55 -2.68
C ALA A 29 -14.35 17.48 -4.06
N GLU A 30 -13.59 17.77 -5.12
CA GLU A 30 -14.04 17.68 -6.51
C GLU A 30 -14.41 16.25 -6.89
N ALA A 31 -13.58 15.28 -6.52
CA ALA A 31 -13.82 13.86 -6.75
C ALA A 31 -15.11 13.37 -6.07
N ARG A 32 -15.43 13.87 -4.86
CA ARG A 32 -16.69 13.57 -4.17
C ARG A 32 -17.90 14.21 -4.84
N ALA A 33 -17.75 15.43 -5.35
CA ALA A 33 -18.83 16.16 -6.01
C ALA A 33 -19.14 15.65 -7.43
N LEU A 34 -18.11 15.39 -8.23
CA LEU A 34 -18.24 14.99 -9.65
C LEU A 34 -18.44 13.48 -9.82
N GLY A 35 -17.82 12.65 -8.98
CA GLY A 35 -17.84 11.20 -9.15
C GLY A 35 -17.02 10.73 -10.37
N GLY A 36 -17.43 9.63 -11.00
CA GLY A 36 -16.80 9.11 -12.22
C GLY A 36 -15.32 8.74 -12.07
N TRP A 37 -14.54 8.94 -13.15
CA TRP A 37 -13.14 8.50 -13.23
C TRP A 37 -12.22 9.25 -12.27
N ILE A 38 -12.45 10.55 -12.03
CA ILE A 38 -11.67 11.35 -11.07
C ILE A 38 -11.81 10.78 -9.64
N ARG A 39 -13.01 10.30 -9.28
CA ARG A 39 -13.23 9.62 -8.00
C ARG A 39 -12.46 8.31 -7.89
N VAL A 40 -12.42 7.52 -8.96
CA VAL A 40 -11.62 6.29 -9.00
C VAL A 40 -10.14 6.62 -8.79
N MET A 41 -9.60 7.58 -9.53
CA MET A 41 -8.18 7.99 -9.40
C MET A 41 -7.84 8.48 -7.98
N ALA A 42 -8.70 9.31 -7.37
CA ALA A 42 -8.50 9.81 -6.02
C ALA A 42 -8.44 8.67 -4.98
N TRP A 43 -9.34 7.68 -5.10
CA TRP A 43 -9.32 6.50 -4.23
C TRP A 43 -8.11 5.61 -4.48
N MET A 44 -7.67 5.42 -5.72
CA MET A 44 -6.46 4.65 -6.02
C MET A 44 -5.22 5.29 -5.37
N ALA A 45 -5.08 6.61 -5.48
CA ALA A 45 -3.99 7.36 -4.82
C ALA A 45 -4.07 7.24 -3.29
N ALA A 46 -5.26 7.32 -2.70
CA ALA A 46 -5.46 7.13 -1.26
C ALA A 46 -5.09 5.71 -0.80
N ILE A 47 -5.55 4.65 -1.48
CA ILE A 47 -5.24 3.27 -1.11
C ILE A 47 -3.74 3.00 -1.28
N MET A 48 -3.12 3.46 -2.38
CA MET A 48 -1.68 3.32 -2.61
C MET A 48 -0.87 4.01 -1.52
N SER A 49 -1.31 5.19 -1.08
CA SER A 49 -0.71 5.91 0.05
C SER A 49 -0.81 5.12 1.36
N ALA A 50 -1.98 4.59 1.68
CA ALA A 50 -2.18 3.84 2.93
C ALA A 50 -1.31 2.58 2.98
N ILE A 51 -1.24 1.84 1.87
CA ILE A 51 -0.37 0.67 1.72
C ILE A 51 1.09 1.07 1.83
N GLY A 52 1.51 2.14 1.13
CA GLY A 52 2.89 2.60 1.15
C GLY A 52 3.34 3.13 2.51
N PHE A 53 2.47 3.78 3.30
CA PHE A 53 2.79 4.10 4.69
C PHE A 53 2.85 2.86 5.58
N SER A 54 1.93 1.91 5.40
CA SER A 54 1.95 0.67 6.19
C SER A 54 3.22 -0.15 5.97
N SER A 55 3.80 -0.12 4.75
CA SER A 55 5.08 -0.79 4.44
C SER A 55 6.29 -0.12 5.11
N VAL A 56 6.17 1.15 5.51
CA VAL A 56 7.20 1.87 6.28
C VAL A 56 7.01 1.63 7.77
N PHE A 57 5.76 1.64 8.26
CA PHE A 57 5.48 1.41 9.69
C PHE A 57 5.73 -0.03 10.12
N LEU A 58 5.45 -1.02 9.27
CA LEU A 58 5.61 -2.44 9.63
C LEU A 58 7.06 -2.79 10.03
N PRO A 59 8.11 -2.51 9.23
CA PRO A 59 9.48 -2.74 9.63
C PRO A 59 9.85 -2.03 10.94
N VAL A 60 9.41 -0.78 11.14
CA VAL A 60 9.71 -0.02 12.37
C VAL A 60 9.08 -0.70 13.59
N LEU A 61 7.81 -1.09 13.49
CA LEU A 61 7.08 -1.76 14.56
C LEU A 61 7.65 -3.14 14.88
N VAL A 62 7.95 -3.94 13.86
CA VAL A 62 8.49 -5.29 14.02
C VAL A 62 9.90 -5.25 14.59
N LEU A 63 10.80 -4.43 14.04
CA LEU A 63 12.17 -4.30 14.56
C LEU A 63 12.18 -3.71 15.97
N GLY A 64 11.30 -2.73 16.25
CA GLY A 64 11.12 -2.18 17.59
C GLY A 64 10.68 -3.25 18.59
N ALA A 65 9.69 -4.07 18.24
CA ALA A 65 9.23 -5.17 19.09
C ALA A 65 10.34 -6.20 19.35
N VAL A 66 11.08 -6.60 18.31
CA VAL A 66 12.19 -7.56 18.44
C VAL A 66 13.31 -7.01 19.35
N ALA A 67 13.65 -5.73 19.19
CA ALA A 67 14.64 -5.07 20.04
C ALA A 67 14.18 -5.01 21.51
N LEU A 68 12.90 -4.69 21.77
CA LEU A 68 12.34 -4.64 23.12
C LEU A 68 12.27 -6.02 23.80
N MET A 69 12.11 -7.09 23.02
CA MET A 69 12.13 -8.47 23.52
C MET A 69 13.55 -9.03 23.71
N GLY A 70 14.60 -8.30 23.32
CA GLY A 70 15.99 -8.75 23.48
C GLY A 70 16.47 -9.73 22.39
N ASN A 71 15.92 -9.65 21.16
CA ASN A 71 16.28 -10.51 20.03
C ASN A 71 16.11 -12.02 20.28
N PRO A 72 14.89 -12.49 20.62
CA PRO A 72 14.65 -13.91 20.82
C PRO A 72 14.91 -14.71 19.51
N PRO A 73 15.40 -15.96 19.58
CA PRO A 73 15.65 -16.79 18.39
C PRO A 73 14.42 -16.95 17.49
N GLU A 74 13.23 -16.97 18.09
CA GLU A 74 11.94 -17.13 17.39
C GLU A 74 11.49 -15.83 16.68
N ALA A 75 12.18 -14.70 16.89
CA ALA A 75 11.86 -13.42 16.26
C ALA A 75 11.84 -13.52 14.73
N LYS A 76 12.74 -14.32 14.14
CA LYS A 76 12.80 -14.51 12.68
C LYS A 76 11.46 -15.02 12.13
N GLN A 77 10.86 -15.98 12.81
CA GLN A 77 9.61 -16.60 12.35
C GLN A 77 8.42 -15.64 12.53
N MET A 78 8.43 -14.82 13.59
CA MET A 78 7.47 -13.72 13.74
C MET A 78 7.61 -12.68 12.62
N ILE A 79 8.84 -12.30 12.26
CA ILE A 79 9.13 -11.36 11.16
C ILE A 79 8.58 -11.93 9.85
N GLU A 80 8.95 -13.15 9.50
CA GLU A 80 8.48 -13.81 8.26
C GLU A 80 6.95 -13.86 8.21
N PHE A 81 6.31 -14.30 9.29
CA PHE A 81 4.86 -14.31 9.41
C PHE A 81 4.23 -12.92 9.21
N ALA A 82 4.73 -11.89 9.90
CA ALA A 82 4.17 -10.55 9.82
C ALA A 82 4.27 -9.95 8.41
N PHE A 83 5.43 -10.10 7.76
CA PHE A 83 5.62 -9.60 6.39
C PHE A 83 4.82 -10.41 5.36
N SER A 84 4.73 -11.74 5.50
CA SER A 84 3.90 -12.57 4.62
C SER A 84 2.41 -12.25 4.77
N LEU A 85 1.93 -12.08 6.01
CA LEU A 85 0.55 -11.70 6.27
C LEU A 85 0.23 -10.33 5.67
N TRP A 86 1.07 -9.33 5.91
CA TRP A 86 0.91 -8.00 5.31
C TRP A 86 0.90 -8.08 3.78
N TYR A 87 1.83 -8.84 3.18
CA TYR A 87 1.92 -9.01 1.73
C TYR A 87 0.61 -9.57 1.13
N VAL A 88 0.07 -10.64 1.72
CA VAL A 88 -1.18 -11.27 1.26
C VAL A 88 -2.36 -10.29 1.34
N LEU A 89 -2.41 -9.44 2.37
CA LEU A 89 -3.48 -8.47 2.54
C LEU A 89 -3.43 -7.33 1.50
N VAL A 90 -2.24 -6.92 1.06
CA VAL A 90 -2.07 -5.73 0.21
C VAL A 90 -1.88 -6.04 -1.26
N ILE A 91 -1.45 -7.26 -1.63
CA ILE A 91 -1.03 -7.56 -3.00
C ILE A 91 -2.15 -7.40 -4.03
N PHE A 92 -3.39 -7.82 -3.72
CA PHE A 92 -4.53 -7.67 -4.62
C PHE A 92 -4.90 -6.19 -4.86
N PRO A 93 -5.04 -5.35 -3.82
CA PRO A 93 -5.17 -3.91 -4.01
C PRO A 93 -4.04 -3.30 -4.84
N VAL A 94 -2.78 -3.65 -4.56
CA VAL A 94 -1.60 -3.10 -5.28
C VAL A 94 -1.67 -3.44 -6.78
N LEU A 95 -1.95 -4.70 -7.12
CA LEU A 95 -2.09 -5.12 -8.52
C LEU A 95 -3.26 -4.43 -9.22
N SER A 96 -4.38 -4.27 -8.51
CA SER A 96 -5.57 -3.60 -9.04
C SER A 96 -5.30 -2.12 -9.35
N ILE A 97 -4.59 -1.42 -8.45
CA ILE A 97 -4.16 -0.03 -8.65
C ILE A 97 -3.21 0.07 -9.85
N GLY A 98 -2.27 -0.87 -9.97
CA GLY A 98 -1.33 -0.90 -11.09
C GLY A 98 -2.01 -1.09 -12.46
N LEU A 99 -3.04 -1.93 -12.55
CA LEU A 99 -3.86 -2.06 -13.76
C LEU A 99 -4.57 -0.74 -14.12
N VAL A 100 -5.12 -0.06 -13.12
CA VAL A 100 -5.80 1.23 -13.33
C VAL A 100 -4.80 2.30 -13.79
N ALA A 101 -3.61 2.35 -13.21
CA ALA A 101 -2.53 3.25 -13.62
C ALA A 101 -2.05 2.97 -15.05
N MET A 102 -1.94 1.70 -15.43
CA MET A 102 -1.63 1.29 -16.80
C MET A 102 -2.70 1.78 -17.78
N ILE A 103 -3.99 1.54 -17.51
CA ILE A 103 -5.09 2.02 -18.35
C ILE A 103 -5.08 3.55 -18.47
N GLN A 104 -4.89 4.26 -17.36
CA GLN A 104 -4.82 5.71 -17.36
C GLN A 104 -3.66 6.23 -18.21
N SER A 105 -2.51 5.57 -18.19
CA SER A 105 -1.37 5.94 -19.04
C SER A 105 -1.63 5.69 -20.53
N TRP A 106 -2.38 4.64 -20.90
CA TRP A 106 -2.82 4.43 -22.27
C TRP A 106 -3.78 5.52 -22.75
N ILE A 107 -4.73 5.91 -21.89
CA ILE A 107 -5.66 7.02 -22.19
C ILE A 107 -4.88 8.32 -22.44
N GLN A 108 -3.88 8.63 -21.62
CA GLN A 108 -3.07 9.84 -21.77
C GLN A 108 -2.21 9.79 -23.04
N ALA A 109 -1.53 8.67 -23.31
CA ALA A 109 -0.73 8.51 -24.53
C ALA A 109 -1.57 8.63 -25.81
N TYR A 110 -2.82 8.15 -25.78
CA TYR A 110 -3.73 8.27 -26.92
C TYR A 110 -4.28 9.69 -27.10
N ARG A 111 -4.65 10.37 -26.01
CA ARG A 111 -5.23 11.73 -26.06
C ARG A 111 -4.19 12.81 -26.33
N GLU A 112 -3.00 12.65 -25.77
CA GLU A 112 -1.90 13.60 -25.83
C GLU A 112 -0.64 12.87 -26.32
N PRO A 113 -0.55 12.58 -27.63
CA PRO A 113 0.55 11.82 -28.18
C PRO A 113 1.86 12.61 -28.05
N SER A 114 2.70 12.19 -27.11
CA SER A 114 4.04 12.71 -26.90
C SER A 114 4.98 11.56 -26.56
N LEU A 115 6.28 11.72 -26.83
CA LEU A 115 7.27 10.71 -26.46
C LEU A 115 7.25 10.41 -24.95
N LEU A 116 6.95 11.42 -24.13
CA LEU A 116 6.85 11.26 -22.68
C LEU A 116 5.63 10.41 -22.30
N ASN A 117 4.43 10.73 -22.81
CA ASN A 117 3.21 10.00 -22.46
C ASN A 117 3.25 8.55 -22.97
N THR A 118 3.77 8.34 -24.19
CA THR A 118 3.99 7.00 -24.74
C THR A 118 5.04 6.22 -23.93
N GLY A 119 6.11 6.89 -23.49
CA GLY A 119 7.13 6.28 -22.63
C GLY A 119 6.58 5.86 -21.26
N VAL A 120 5.78 6.72 -20.62
CA VAL A 120 5.09 6.39 -19.35
C VAL A 120 4.13 5.23 -19.54
N ALA A 121 3.38 5.20 -20.64
CA ALA A 121 2.50 4.09 -20.98
C ALA A 121 3.25 2.77 -21.16
N ALA A 122 4.37 2.78 -21.90
CA ALA A 122 5.22 1.62 -22.08
C ALA A 122 5.81 1.13 -20.75
N TRP A 123 6.30 2.05 -19.92
CA TRP A 123 6.86 1.72 -18.60
C TRP A 123 5.81 1.11 -17.67
N ASN A 124 4.63 1.72 -17.54
CA ASN A 124 3.58 1.20 -16.68
C ASN A 124 3.06 -0.17 -17.16
N THR A 125 3.02 -0.39 -18.47
CA THR A 125 2.65 -1.70 -19.05
C THR A 125 3.69 -2.76 -18.66
N TYR A 126 4.98 -2.46 -18.86
CA TYR A 126 6.06 -3.36 -18.47
C TYR A 126 6.05 -3.64 -16.95
N ALA A 127 5.96 -2.58 -16.14
CA ALA A 127 5.96 -2.68 -14.68
C ALA A 127 4.77 -3.50 -14.18
N GLN A 128 3.58 -3.33 -14.76
CA GLN A 128 2.41 -4.11 -14.37
C GLN A 128 2.60 -5.61 -14.67
N ILE A 129 3.13 -5.96 -15.84
CA ILE A 129 3.42 -7.35 -16.20
C ILE A 129 4.48 -7.94 -15.27
N HIS A 130 5.58 -7.22 -15.05
CA HIS A 130 6.66 -7.65 -14.17
C HIS A 130 6.18 -7.83 -12.72
N ASN A 131 5.43 -6.87 -12.19
CA ASN A 131 4.88 -6.92 -10.84
C ASN A 131 3.87 -8.06 -10.68
N THR A 132 3.03 -8.31 -11.70
CA THR A 132 2.07 -9.42 -11.67
C THR A 132 2.77 -10.77 -11.69
N ALA A 133 3.78 -10.95 -12.55
CA ALA A 133 4.58 -12.17 -12.61
C ALA A 133 5.34 -12.41 -11.30
N SER A 134 5.97 -11.36 -10.76
CA SER A 134 6.62 -11.40 -9.45
C SER A 134 5.63 -11.74 -8.34
N ALA A 135 4.42 -11.17 -8.37
CA ALA A 135 3.39 -11.44 -7.39
C ALA A 135 2.97 -12.91 -7.36
N ILE A 136 2.79 -13.54 -8.53
CA ILE A 136 2.45 -14.96 -8.64
C ILE A 136 3.50 -15.83 -7.95
N ASN A 137 4.79 -15.51 -8.14
CA ASN A 137 5.89 -16.28 -7.55
C ASN A 137 5.99 -16.13 -6.02
N HIS A 138 5.63 -14.96 -5.47
CA HIS A 138 5.71 -14.71 -4.02
C HIS A 138 4.42 -15.04 -3.27
N LEU A 139 3.27 -15.05 -3.96
CA LEU A 139 1.96 -15.25 -3.35
C LEU A 139 1.81 -16.64 -2.73
N GLY A 140 2.25 -17.70 -3.42
CA GLY A 140 2.16 -19.07 -2.91
C GLY A 140 2.89 -19.24 -1.57
N PRO A 141 4.20 -18.96 -1.49
CA PRO A 141 4.96 -19.02 -0.24
C PRO A 141 4.38 -18.12 0.86
N ALA A 142 4.03 -16.86 0.55
CA ALA A 142 3.50 -15.94 1.54
C ALA A 142 2.14 -16.38 2.09
N THR A 143 1.28 -16.95 1.23
CA THR A 143 -0.03 -17.47 1.65
C THR A 143 0.13 -18.67 2.57
N ASN A 144 1.06 -19.59 2.27
CA ASN A 144 1.32 -20.74 3.12
C ASN A 144 1.79 -20.32 4.51
N ILE A 145 2.80 -19.43 4.59
CA ILE A 145 3.31 -18.91 5.87
C ILE A 145 2.22 -18.20 6.67
N ALA A 146 1.43 -17.34 6.00
CA ALA A 146 0.35 -16.61 6.66
C ALA A 146 -0.77 -17.55 7.15
N ALA A 147 -1.18 -18.52 6.33
CA ALA A 147 -2.22 -19.48 6.68
C ALA A 147 -1.79 -20.42 7.81
N GLU A 148 -0.55 -20.91 7.79
CA GLU A 148 0.01 -21.73 8.87
C GLU A 148 0.07 -20.95 10.18
N GLY A 149 0.58 -19.71 10.15
CA GLY A 149 0.65 -18.86 11.35
C GLY A 149 -0.73 -18.53 11.93
N ILE A 150 -1.72 -18.25 11.07
CA ILE A 150 -3.11 -18.06 11.51
C ILE A 150 -3.67 -19.37 12.07
N GLY A 151 -3.47 -20.50 11.40
CA GLY A 151 -3.93 -21.81 11.87
C GLY A 151 -3.42 -22.15 13.26
N LYS A 152 -2.12 -21.91 13.52
CA LYS A 152 -1.50 -22.11 14.84
C LYS A 152 -2.08 -21.21 15.93
N LEU A 153 -2.52 -20.00 15.61
CA LEU A 153 -3.20 -19.12 16.57
C LEU A 153 -4.54 -19.68 17.04
N PHE A 154 -5.26 -20.40 16.17
CA PHE A 154 -6.58 -20.95 16.47
C PHE A 154 -6.57 -22.40 16.95
N SER A 155 -5.50 -23.17 16.68
CA SER A 155 -5.41 -24.59 17.07
C SER A 155 -4.99 -24.82 18.52
N GLY A 156 -4.48 -23.80 19.22
CA GLY A 156 -4.12 -23.88 20.64
C GLY A 156 -3.08 -24.96 20.98
N SER A 157 -2.26 -25.38 20.02
CA SER A 157 -1.32 -26.49 20.21
C SER A 157 -0.11 -26.07 21.06
N ASP A 158 0.02 -26.66 22.25
CA ASP A 158 1.13 -26.50 23.21
C ASP A 158 2.43 -27.24 22.80
N GLY A 159 2.82 -27.19 21.51
CA GLY A 159 4.06 -27.81 21.01
C GLY A 159 5.26 -26.85 20.98
N ASP A 160 6.48 -27.40 20.87
CA ASP A 160 7.80 -26.73 20.78
C ASP A 160 8.00 -25.79 19.55
N ASP A 161 6.91 -25.36 18.93
CA ASP A 161 6.87 -24.42 17.81
C ASP A 161 6.79 -22.95 18.28
N ILE A 162 6.86 -21.99 17.35
CA ILE A 162 6.73 -20.54 17.61
C ILE A 162 5.65 -20.30 18.66
N PRO A 163 5.98 -19.64 19.79
CA PRO A 163 4.99 -19.31 20.79
C PRO A 163 3.81 -18.58 20.16
N ALA A 164 2.58 -19.08 20.35
CA ALA A 164 1.37 -18.47 19.79
C ALA A 164 1.28 -16.96 20.12
N ARG A 165 1.82 -16.55 21.27
CA ARG A 165 1.98 -15.13 21.68
C ARG A 165 2.77 -14.28 20.67
N LEU A 166 3.83 -14.84 20.05
CA LEU A 166 4.64 -14.13 19.06
C LEU A 166 3.91 -14.02 17.72
N LEU A 167 3.20 -15.07 17.30
CA LEU A 167 2.33 -15.00 16.12
C LEU A 167 1.22 -13.97 16.31
N LEU A 168 0.63 -13.92 17.51
CA LEU A 168 -0.43 -12.97 17.85
C LEU A 168 0.12 -11.54 17.84
N LEU A 169 1.32 -11.34 18.41
CA LEU A 169 2.03 -10.08 18.33
C LEU A 169 2.30 -9.70 16.87
N GLY A 170 2.80 -10.61 16.03
CA GLY A 170 3.03 -10.37 14.61
C GLY A 170 1.76 -9.91 13.89
N ALA A 171 0.64 -10.60 14.08
CA ALA A 171 -0.66 -10.21 13.51
C ALA A 171 -1.13 -8.84 14.03
N PHE A 172 -0.95 -8.58 15.32
CA PHE A 172 -1.28 -7.29 15.93
C PHE A 172 -0.44 -6.13 15.34
N LEU A 173 0.87 -6.34 15.13
CA LEU A 173 1.74 -5.33 14.52
C LEU A 173 1.37 -5.04 13.06
N VAL A 174 0.94 -6.06 12.30
CA VAL A 174 0.38 -5.87 10.95
C VAL A 174 -0.89 -5.04 10.99
N ALA A 175 -1.82 -5.34 11.90
CA ALA A 175 -3.03 -4.53 12.07
C ALA A 175 -2.69 -3.07 12.43
N CYS A 176 -1.74 -2.86 13.35
CA CYS A 176 -1.27 -1.53 13.73
C CYS A 176 -0.65 -0.78 12.55
N SER A 177 0.21 -1.43 11.75
CA SER A 177 0.86 -0.78 10.61
C SER A 177 -0.14 -0.33 9.55
N MET A 178 -1.17 -1.16 9.29
CA MET A 178 -2.25 -0.82 8.36
C MET A 178 -3.11 0.33 8.87
N VAL A 179 -3.50 0.29 10.16
CA VAL A 179 -4.29 1.38 10.78
C VAL A 179 -3.50 2.69 10.75
N LEU A 180 -2.23 2.68 11.14
CA LEU A 180 -1.38 3.88 11.10
C LEU A 180 -1.25 4.42 9.66
N GLY A 181 -1.08 3.52 8.68
CA GLY A 181 -1.04 3.90 7.27
C GLY A 181 -2.31 4.61 6.81
N VAL A 182 -3.47 4.03 7.11
CA VAL A 182 -4.79 4.61 6.78
C VAL A 182 -5.00 5.94 7.49
N LEU A 183 -4.68 6.03 8.80
CA LEU A 183 -4.87 7.25 9.57
C LEU A 183 -3.99 8.39 9.06
N LEU A 184 -2.74 8.12 8.71
CA LEU A 184 -1.84 9.13 8.16
C LEU A 184 -2.33 9.61 6.79
N THR A 185 -2.69 8.68 5.89
CA THR A 185 -3.28 9.02 4.59
C THR A 185 -4.53 9.89 4.76
N ALA A 186 -5.47 9.48 5.61
CA ALA A 186 -6.70 10.24 5.85
C ALA A 186 -6.43 11.63 6.43
N SER A 187 -5.44 11.74 7.33
CA SER A 187 -5.04 13.02 7.93
C SER A 187 -4.46 13.98 6.90
N ILE A 188 -3.63 13.48 5.97
CA ILE A 188 -3.06 14.28 4.89
C ILE A 188 -4.16 14.70 3.91
N ILE A 189 -5.01 13.77 3.48
CA ILE A 189 -6.13 14.08 2.57
C ILE A 189 -7.01 15.19 3.17
N LYS A 190 -7.41 15.05 4.44
CA LYS A 190 -8.24 16.04 5.13
C LYS A 190 -7.55 17.40 5.24
N LYS A 191 -6.22 17.44 5.40
CA LYS A 191 -5.44 18.68 5.48
C LYS A 191 -5.41 19.45 4.17
N TYR A 192 -5.37 18.75 3.04
CA TYR A 192 -5.27 19.36 1.70
C TYR A 192 -6.60 19.39 0.94
N GLU A 193 -7.67 18.90 1.55
CA GLU A 193 -9.00 18.96 0.96
C GLU A 193 -9.48 20.41 0.79
N GLY A 194 -9.93 20.75 -0.41
CA GLY A 194 -10.52 22.06 -0.71
C GLY A 194 -9.50 23.19 -0.87
N THR A 195 -8.21 22.87 -1.04
CA THR A 195 -7.19 23.87 -1.35
C THR A 195 -7.19 24.32 -2.81
N LEU A 196 -7.87 23.58 -3.70
CA LEU A 196 -8.09 23.96 -5.09
C LEU A 196 -9.45 24.67 -5.24
N PRO A 197 -9.53 25.75 -6.04
CA PRO A 197 -10.80 26.41 -6.32
C PRO A 197 -11.73 25.46 -7.09
N MET A 198 -12.99 25.38 -6.65
CA MET A 198 -13.99 24.53 -7.30
C MET A 198 -14.21 25.00 -8.75
N PRO A 199 -14.27 24.09 -9.74
CA PRO A 199 -14.69 24.44 -11.10
C PRO A 199 -16.06 25.11 -11.06
N GLU A 200 -16.26 26.16 -11.86
CA GLU A 200 -17.58 26.78 -12.01
C GLU A 200 -18.58 25.71 -12.43
N GLN A 201 -19.72 25.62 -11.73
CA GLN A 201 -20.78 24.71 -12.13
C GLN A 201 -21.22 25.11 -13.54
N PRO A 202 -21.21 24.19 -14.53
CA PRO A 202 -21.82 24.50 -15.82
C PRO A 202 -23.27 24.81 -15.53
N VAL A 203 -23.68 26.05 -15.82
CA VAL A 203 -25.07 26.49 -15.74
C VAL A 203 -25.86 25.47 -16.53
N ARG A 204 -26.63 24.61 -15.85
CA ARG A 204 -27.57 23.72 -16.52
C ARG A 204 -28.52 24.64 -17.26
N ALA A 205 -28.33 24.77 -18.57
CA ALA A 205 -29.34 25.33 -19.43
C ALA A 205 -30.61 24.51 -19.16
N ARG A 206 -31.59 25.14 -18.52
CA ARG A 206 -32.91 24.55 -18.38
C ARG A 206 -33.44 24.42 -19.81
N ALA A 207 -33.50 23.18 -20.31
CA ALA A 207 -34.26 22.85 -21.49
C ALA A 207 -35.76 22.95 -21.18
#